data_AF-A0A4Y7Q8P7-F1
#
_entry.id   AF-A0A4Y7Q8P7-F1
#
_cell.length_a   1.000
_cell.length_b   1.000
_cell.length_c   1.000
_cell.angle_alpha   90.00
_cell.angle_beta   90.00
_cell.angle_gamma   90.00
#
_symmetry.space_group_name_H-M   'P 1'
#
loop_
_entity.id
_entity.type
_entity.pdbx_description
1 polymer ?
#
loop_
_entity_poly.entity_id
_entity_poly.type
_entity_poly.pdbx_seq_one_letter_code
_entity_poly.pdbx_strand_id
1 'polypeptide(L)'
;MATVTGDSEAKRFPSDDKVRVSQLVEAFEKANIDSKDEADSSDSEESEESQRLSTVTFLYERLVDKSKSQPVVFIGESDNRSMPIALAVLRGNLEGIWATSRLPVEPWTFSGFEELLEKQIAQAKINWELKKPPMSDVDRGKATKPFNAFKEYLANGDGTRVENLLERFVEGADATDLRSSFDGLKPTNNIWFQCPWPHGNDGFYPDTLLKWFVRSAAEVQAPGDVLIIGLTTHTDYAHKYKLEGFMEYATRCGYEHLVEDSDFIGQLLDLGYLHVGWRGADIHWKLFNYHVTHVFKKKSYETKSAFT
;
A
#
# COMPACT_ATOMS: atom_id res chain seq x y z
N MET A 1 -36.75 -4.91 53.14
CA MET A 1 -37.61 -5.71 52.23
C MET A 1 -38.43 -4.76 51.39
N ALA A 2 -38.07 -4.58 50.12
CA ALA A 2 -38.93 -4.18 49.02
C ALA A 2 -38.09 -4.31 47.73
N THR A 3 -38.44 -5.29 46.93
CA THR A 3 -37.92 -5.58 45.59
C THR A 3 -38.51 -4.59 44.59
N VAL A 4 -37.67 -4.01 43.73
CA VAL A 4 -38.11 -3.42 42.46
C VAL A 4 -37.14 -3.87 41.37
N THR A 5 -37.64 -4.75 40.52
CA THR A 5 -37.09 -5.18 39.24
C THR A 5 -37.26 -4.07 38.20
N GLY A 6 -36.24 -3.82 37.39
CA GLY A 6 -36.31 -2.94 36.23
C GLY A 6 -35.33 -3.41 35.17
N ASP A 7 -35.84 -4.18 34.21
CA ASP A 7 -35.17 -4.55 32.97
C ASP A 7 -34.73 -3.29 32.22
N SER A 8 -33.50 -3.27 31.71
CA SER A 8 -33.09 -2.32 30.67
C SER A 8 -32.61 -3.08 29.44
N GLU A 9 -33.41 -2.99 28.39
CA GLU A 9 -33.23 -3.55 27.06
C GLU A 9 -31.86 -3.23 26.46
N ALA A 10 -31.16 -4.28 26.05
CA ALA A 10 -30.03 -4.17 25.14
C ALA A 10 -30.54 -3.71 23.77
N LYS A 11 -30.37 -2.42 23.45
CA LYS A 11 -30.50 -1.91 22.07
C LYS A 11 -29.40 -2.52 21.21
N ARG A 12 -29.73 -3.58 20.49
CA ARG A 12 -28.98 -4.03 19.32
C ARG A 12 -29.06 -2.93 18.26
N PHE A 13 -27.93 -2.32 17.94
CA PHE A 13 -27.78 -1.51 16.73
C PHE A 13 -27.66 -2.45 15.51
N PRO A 14 -28.34 -2.15 14.40
CA PRO A 14 -28.21 -2.95 13.18
C PRO A 14 -26.82 -2.76 12.55
N SER A 15 -26.33 -3.85 11.94
CA SER A 15 -25.08 -3.92 11.19
C SER A 15 -25.19 -3.16 9.87
N ASP A 16 -24.83 -1.88 9.88
CA ASP A 16 -24.91 -0.95 8.72
C ASP A 16 -23.61 -0.84 7.89
N ASP A 17 -22.64 -1.73 8.07
CA ASP A 17 -21.33 -1.61 7.39
C ASP A 17 -21.39 -1.88 5.87
N LYS A 18 -22.41 -2.59 5.38
CA LYS A 18 -22.59 -2.82 3.93
C LYS A 18 -23.10 -1.59 3.17
N VAL A 19 -23.81 -0.68 3.85
CA VAL A 19 -24.39 0.53 3.23
C VAL A 19 -23.32 1.62 3.04
N ARG A 20 -22.23 1.58 3.81
CA ARG A 20 -21.13 2.56 3.73
C ARG A 20 -20.17 2.35 2.56
N VAL A 21 -19.96 1.09 2.15
CA VAL A 21 -19.05 0.77 1.03
C VAL A 21 -19.68 1.15 -0.30
N SER A 22 -20.98 0.87 -0.50
CA SER A 22 -21.67 1.28 -1.73
C SER A 22 -21.74 2.80 -1.87
N GLN A 23 -21.94 3.54 -0.76
CA GLN A 23 -22.00 5.01 -0.78
C GLN A 23 -20.65 5.68 -1.08
N LEU A 24 -19.52 5.05 -0.70
CA LEU A 24 -18.19 5.53 -1.08
C LEU A 24 -17.92 5.27 -2.56
N VAL A 25 -18.21 4.07 -3.05
CA VAL A 25 -18.07 3.71 -4.48
C VAL A 25 -18.98 4.60 -5.36
N GLU A 26 -20.25 4.79 -4.99
CA GLU A 26 -21.19 5.66 -5.71
C GLU A 26 -20.77 7.15 -5.66
N ALA A 27 -20.20 7.63 -4.56
CA ALA A 27 -19.69 9.00 -4.47
C ALA A 27 -18.45 9.21 -5.36
N PHE A 28 -17.67 8.16 -5.64
CA PHE A 28 -16.55 8.19 -6.57
C PHE A 28 -17.01 8.09 -8.03
N GLU A 29 -17.97 7.22 -8.35
CA GLU A 29 -18.57 7.12 -9.69
C GLU A 29 -19.19 8.45 -10.13
N LYS A 30 -19.91 9.11 -9.22
CA LYS A 30 -20.60 10.38 -9.53
C LYS A 30 -19.64 11.56 -9.72
N ALA A 31 -18.47 11.55 -9.08
CA ALA A 31 -17.46 12.60 -9.23
C ALA A 31 -16.68 12.50 -10.56
N ASN A 32 -16.58 11.32 -11.15
CA ASN A 32 -15.91 11.10 -12.44
C ASN A 32 -16.84 11.29 -13.66
N ILE A 33 -18.13 11.02 -13.52
CA ILE A 33 -19.11 11.20 -14.60
C ILE A 33 -19.32 12.69 -14.96
N ASP A 34 -19.24 13.61 -13.99
CA ASP A 34 -19.43 15.05 -14.22
C ASP A 34 -18.25 15.73 -14.98
N SER A 35 -17.26 14.96 -15.46
CA SER A 35 -16.09 15.44 -16.21
C SER A 35 -16.06 15.10 -17.71
N LYS A 36 -17.08 14.38 -18.22
CA LYS A 36 -17.14 13.94 -19.63
C LYS A 36 -18.18 14.72 -20.43
N ASP A 37 -17.79 15.90 -20.90
CA ASP A 37 -18.32 16.50 -22.13
C ASP A 37 -17.14 16.75 -23.07
N GLU A 38 -16.83 15.77 -23.94
CA GLU A 38 -16.40 15.92 -25.34
C GLU A 38 -15.88 14.59 -25.95
N ALA A 39 -16.77 13.95 -26.69
CA ALA A 39 -16.67 13.12 -27.91
C ALA A 39 -15.43 12.23 -28.26
N ASP A 40 -15.78 10.96 -28.55
CA ASP A 40 -15.34 10.06 -29.64
C ASP A 40 -13.97 9.34 -29.58
N SER A 41 -13.82 8.41 -28.64
CA SER A 41 -12.87 7.27 -28.66
C SER A 41 -13.34 6.05 -27.83
N SER A 42 -14.65 5.88 -27.67
CA SER A 42 -15.28 5.26 -26.48
C SER A 42 -14.97 3.78 -26.21
N ASP A 43 -14.78 2.92 -27.21
CA ASP A 43 -14.82 1.47 -26.97
C ASP A 43 -13.54 0.89 -26.35
N SER A 44 -12.37 1.51 -26.56
CA SER A 44 -11.13 1.09 -25.91
C SER A 44 -10.96 1.68 -24.51
N GLU A 45 -11.38 2.93 -24.33
CA GLU A 45 -11.24 3.66 -23.06
C GLU A 45 -12.18 3.14 -21.98
N GLU A 46 -13.41 2.77 -22.34
CA GLU A 46 -14.37 2.21 -21.39
C GLU A 46 -13.91 0.84 -20.85
N SER A 47 -13.16 0.07 -21.66
CA SER A 47 -12.58 -1.22 -21.23
C SER A 47 -11.37 -1.06 -20.30
N GLU A 48 -10.51 -0.06 -20.54
CA GLU A 48 -9.36 0.24 -19.68
C GLU A 48 -9.80 0.87 -18.36
N GLU A 49 -10.78 1.78 -18.40
CA GLU A 49 -11.33 2.42 -17.20
C GLU A 49 -12.03 1.40 -16.29
N SER A 50 -12.79 0.46 -16.86
CA SER A 50 -13.40 -0.65 -16.11
C SER A 50 -12.36 -1.57 -15.46
N GLN A 51 -11.28 -1.91 -16.17
CA GLN A 51 -10.18 -2.72 -15.62
C GLN A 51 -9.40 -1.99 -14.51
N ARG A 52 -9.19 -0.67 -14.65
CA ARG A 52 -8.59 0.17 -13.61
C ARG A 52 -9.47 0.23 -12.36
N LEU A 53 -10.78 0.47 -12.51
CA LEU A 53 -11.72 0.51 -11.38
C LEU A 53 -11.76 -0.84 -10.63
N SER A 54 -11.76 -1.95 -11.37
CA SER A 54 -11.70 -3.30 -10.81
C SER A 54 -10.42 -3.54 -9.98
N THR A 55 -9.33 -2.86 -10.33
CA THR A 55 -8.02 -3.01 -9.70
C THR A 55 -7.87 -2.20 -8.44
N VAL A 56 -8.23 -0.92 -8.48
CA VAL A 56 -8.22 -0.07 -7.29
C VAL A 56 -9.10 -0.74 -6.22
N THR A 57 -10.25 -1.26 -6.65
CA THR A 57 -11.12 -2.09 -5.80
C THR A 57 -10.39 -3.32 -5.28
N PHE A 58 -9.68 -4.08 -6.13
CA PHE A 58 -8.92 -5.26 -5.70
C PHE A 58 -7.86 -4.95 -4.64
N LEU A 59 -7.01 -3.94 -4.86
CA LEU A 59 -5.99 -3.53 -3.89
C LEU A 59 -6.63 -3.00 -2.61
N TYR A 60 -7.70 -2.20 -2.72
CA TYR A 60 -8.40 -1.66 -1.57
C TYR A 60 -9.05 -2.76 -0.72
N GLU A 61 -9.73 -3.72 -1.34
CA GLU A 61 -10.29 -4.87 -0.64
C GLU A 61 -9.20 -5.69 0.07
N ARG A 62 -8.07 -5.89 -0.62
CA ARG A 62 -6.98 -6.73 -0.11
C ARG A 62 -6.11 -6.03 0.93
N LEU A 63 -5.97 -4.71 0.87
CA LEU A 63 -5.05 -3.95 1.72
C LEU A 63 -5.75 -3.01 2.71
N VAL A 64 -7.04 -2.70 2.56
CA VAL A 64 -7.72 -1.66 3.38
C VAL A 64 -9.01 -2.17 4.01
N ASP A 65 -9.87 -2.88 3.26
CA ASP A 65 -11.14 -3.41 3.79
C ASP A 65 -10.87 -4.40 4.94
N LYS A 66 -11.20 -4.01 6.17
CA LYS A 66 -10.96 -4.81 7.39
C LYS A 66 -11.49 -6.23 7.31
N SER A 67 -12.56 -6.48 6.55
CA SER A 67 -13.17 -7.81 6.44
C SER A 67 -12.45 -8.74 5.47
N LYS A 68 -11.64 -8.18 4.56
CA LYS A 68 -10.95 -8.89 3.48
C LYS A 68 -9.43 -8.70 3.52
N SER A 69 -8.96 -7.75 4.33
CA SER A 69 -7.58 -7.29 4.31
C SER A 69 -6.65 -8.42 4.67
N GLN A 70 -5.65 -8.63 3.83
CA GLN A 70 -4.59 -9.58 4.06
C GLN A 70 -3.33 -8.86 4.57
N PRO A 71 -2.45 -9.62 5.24
CA PRO A 71 -1.17 -9.06 5.67
C PRO A 71 -0.29 -8.62 4.48
N VAL A 72 0.50 -7.57 4.68
CA VAL A 72 1.43 -7.00 3.69
C VAL A 72 2.79 -6.74 4.32
N VAL A 73 3.85 -6.98 3.56
CA VAL A 73 5.22 -6.59 3.91
C VAL A 73 5.77 -5.59 2.89
N PHE A 74 6.16 -4.41 3.38
CA PHE A 74 6.89 -3.42 2.59
C PHE A 74 8.39 -3.69 2.64
N ILE A 75 9.06 -3.67 1.49
CA ILE A 75 10.47 -4.03 1.34
C ILE A 75 11.31 -2.78 1.14
N GLY A 76 12.33 -2.62 1.99
CA GLY A 76 13.32 -1.55 1.84
C GLY A 76 12.76 -0.15 2.06
N GLU A 77 11.76 -0.02 2.94
CA GLU A 77 11.23 1.27 3.36
C GLU A 77 12.29 2.13 4.03
N SER A 78 12.10 3.46 3.87
CA SER A 78 12.99 4.44 4.50
C SER A 78 12.80 4.48 6.02
N ASP A 79 13.76 5.09 6.69
CA ASP A 79 13.79 5.35 8.14
C ASP A 79 12.54 6.07 8.68
N ASN A 80 11.82 6.80 7.82
CA ASN A 80 10.61 7.51 8.22
C ASN A 80 9.36 6.64 8.36
N ARG A 81 9.35 5.41 7.82
CA ARG A 81 8.24 4.43 7.90
C ARG A 81 6.86 4.97 7.48
N SER A 82 6.84 6.04 6.69
CA SER A 82 5.64 6.82 6.41
C SER A 82 4.64 6.06 5.53
N MET A 83 5.07 5.11 4.70
CA MET A 83 4.18 4.29 3.88
C MET A 83 3.37 3.27 4.71
N PRO A 84 4.00 2.44 5.57
CA PRO A 84 3.25 1.59 6.50
C PRO A 84 2.27 2.36 7.39
N ILE A 85 2.66 3.55 7.87
CA ILE A 85 1.80 4.40 8.70
C ILE A 85 0.63 4.94 7.87
N ALA A 86 0.88 5.44 6.66
CA ALA A 86 -0.19 5.89 5.76
C ALA A 86 -1.20 4.77 5.48
N LEU A 87 -0.73 3.54 5.24
CA LEU A 87 -1.62 2.39 5.05
C LEU A 87 -2.41 2.07 6.33
N ALA A 88 -1.77 2.14 7.49
CA ALA A 88 -2.45 1.91 8.77
C ALA A 88 -3.54 2.93 9.06
N VAL A 89 -3.29 4.20 8.71
CA VAL A 89 -4.28 5.29 8.79
C VAL A 89 -5.42 5.01 7.82
N LEU A 90 -5.12 4.63 6.56
CA LEU A 90 -6.13 4.30 5.55
C LEU A 90 -7.01 3.12 5.96
N ARG A 91 -6.40 2.05 6.48
CA ARG A 91 -7.05 0.83 7.00
C ARG A 91 -7.77 1.09 8.34
N GLY A 92 -7.32 2.08 9.11
CA GLY A 92 -7.79 2.37 10.46
C GLY A 92 -7.38 1.32 11.50
N ASN A 93 -6.30 0.56 11.26
CA ASN A 93 -5.64 -0.34 12.21
C ASN A 93 -4.22 -0.70 11.73
N LEU A 94 -3.44 -1.40 12.57
CA LEU A 94 -2.05 -1.81 12.28
C LEU A 94 -1.91 -3.30 11.94
N GLU A 95 -3.01 -4.05 11.94
CA GLU A 95 -3.00 -5.50 11.85
C GLU A 95 -2.43 -5.98 10.52
N GLY A 96 -1.49 -6.92 10.56
CA GLY A 96 -0.90 -7.52 9.36
C GLY A 96 -0.04 -6.58 8.52
N ILE A 97 0.28 -5.37 8.98
CA ILE A 97 1.19 -4.45 8.28
C ILE A 97 2.62 -4.66 8.80
N TRP A 98 3.52 -5.04 7.90
CA TRP A 98 4.94 -5.27 8.16
C TRP A 98 5.77 -4.38 7.25
N ALA A 99 6.93 -3.98 7.73
CA ALA A 99 7.84 -3.18 6.93
C ALA A 99 9.27 -3.60 7.21
N THR A 100 10.12 -3.49 6.19
CA THR A 100 11.53 -3.80 6.32
C THR A 100 12.39 -2.61 5.95
N SER A 101 13.54 -2.49 6.60
CA SER A 101 14.62 -1.62 6.14
C SER A 101 15.80 -2.46 5.68
N ARG A 102 16.57 -1.89 4.74
CA ARG A 102 17.84 -2.49 4.33
C ARG A 102 18.96 -2.22 5.34
N LEU A 103 18.96 -1.04 5.95
CA LEU A 103 19.93 -0.65 6.98
C LEU A 103 19.27 -0.71 8.36
N PRO A 104 20.05 -0.98 9.43
CA PRO A 104 19.56 -0.77 10.79
C PRO A 104 19.04 0.66 10.94
N VAL A 105 17.90 0.81 11.59
CA VAL A 105 17.32 2.12 11.90
C VAL A 105 17.40 2.32 13.40
N GLU A 106 17.41 3.58 13.84
CA GLU A 106 17.43 3.83 15.28
C GLU A 106 16.19 3.21 15.95
N PRO A 107 16.34 2.47 17.07
CA PRO A 107 15.21 1.90 17.78
C PRO A 107 14.24 2.99 18.23
N TRP A 108 12.94 2.81 17.97
CA TRP A 108 11.93 3.73 18.48
C TRP A 108 11.56 3.40 19.93
N THR A 109 11.24 4.44 20.69
CA THR A 109 10.55 4.32 21.98
C THR A 109 9.07 4.68 21.82
N PHE A 110 8.21 4.12 22.66
CA PHE A 110 6.74 4.30 22.62
C PHE A 110 6.30 5.77 22.65
N SER A 111 6.99 6.63 23.41
CA SER A 111 6.73 8.08 23.47
C SER A 111 6.94 8.81 22.14
N GLY A 112 7.61 8.19 21.16
CA GLY A 112 7.80 8.76 19.83
C GLY A 112 6.59 8.58 18.91
N PHE A 113 5.66 7.66 19.18
CA PHE A 113 4.62 7.33 18.19
C PHE A 113 3.60 8.44 17.97
N GLU A 114 3.17 9.16 19.01
CA GLU A 114 2.32 10.34 18.86
C GLU A 114 3.01 11.43 18.04
N GLU A 115 4.29 11.70 18.33
CA GLU A 115 5.11 12.64 17.55
C GLU A 115 5.20 12.23 16.08
N LEU A 116 5.29 10.93 15.80
CA LEU A 116 5.35 10.40 14.43
C LEU A 116 4.02 10.50 13.70
N LEU A 117 2.90 10.28 14.40
CA LEU A 117 1.58 10.52 13.81
C LEU A 117 1.37 12.01 13.53
N GLU A 118 1.83 12.91 14.40
CA GLU A 118 1.80 14.35 14.13
C GLU A 118 2.72 14.75 12.96
N LYS A 119 3.92 14.15 12.84
CA LYS A 119 4.78 14.30 11.64
C LYS A 119 4.08 13.82 10.38
N GLN A 120 3.39 12.68 10.44
CA GLN A 120 2.62 12.14 9.32
C GLN A 120 1.49 13.10 8.90
N ILE A 121 0.76 13.68 9.87
CA ILE A 121 -0.30 14.66 9.60
C ILE A 121 0.29 15.95 9.01
N ALA A 122 1.42 16.43 9.52
CA ALA A 122 2.11 17.58 8.98
C ALA A 122 2.55 17.34 7.53
N GLN A 123 3.09 16.15 7.25
CA GLN A 123 3.45 15.75 5.90
C GLN A 123 2.23 15.67 4.97
N ALA A 124 1.11 15.10 5.44
CA ALA A 124 -0.13 15.05 4.66
C ALA A 124 -0.58 16.45 4.21
N LYS A 125 -0.48 17.46 5.09
CA LYS A 125 -0.79 18.86 4.75
C LYS A 125 0.14 19.40 3.67
N ILE A 126 1.45 19.16 3.79
CA ILE A 126 2.43 19.54 2.76
C ILE A 126 2.06 18.87 1.42
N ASN A 127 1.69 17.60 1.45
CA ASN A 127 1.33 16.83 0.27
C ASN A 127 0.10 17.41 -0.44
N TRP A 128 -0.93 17.81 0.31
CA TRP A 128 -2.13 18.43 -0.26
C TRP A 128 -1.86 19.80 -0.90
N GLU A 129 -0.89 20.55 -0.37
CA GLU A 129 -0.46 21.84 -0.92
C GLU A 129 0.38 21.68 -2.20
N LEU A 130 1.17 20.61 -2.30
CA LEU A 130 2.02 20.32 -3.46
C LEU A 130 1.28 19.68 -4.64
N LYS A 131 0.12 19.05 -4.40
CA LYS A 131 -0.69 18.43 -5.46
C LYS A 131 -1.18 19.46 -6.48
N LYS A 132 -1.20 19.05 -7.75
CA LYS A 132 -1.78 19.83 -8.85
C LYS A 132 -2.98 19.07 -9.46
N PRO A 133 -4.20 19.65 -9.44
CA PRO A 133 -4.59 20.86 -8.69
C PRO A 133 -4.54 20.63 -7.17
N PRO A 134 -4.43 21.70 -6.35
CA PRO A 134 -4.52 21.58 -4.90
C PRO A 134 -5.86 20.99 -4.47
N MET A 135 -5.84 20.16 -3.43
CA MET A 135 -7.04 19.53 -2.90
C MET A 135 -8.01 20.56 -2.29
N SER A 136 -9.31 20.42 -2.56
CA SER A 136 -10.37 21.28 -1.99
C SER A 136 -10.50 21.11 -0.47
N ASP A 137 -11.04 22.10 0.23
CA ASP A 137 -11.26 21.99 1.69
C ASP A 137 -12.21 20.86 2.06
N VAL A 138 -13.20 20.57 1.21
CA VAL A 138 -14.11 19.42 1.37
C VAL A 138 -13.32 18.12 1.33
N ASP A 139 -12.42 17.98 0.37
CA ASP A 139 -11.63 16.76 0.20
C ASP A 139 -10.55 16.62 1.27
N ARG A 140 -9.94 17.72 1.73
CA ARG A 140 -9.09 17.73 2.95
C ARG A 140 -9.88 17.27 4.17
N GLY A 141 -11.11 17.72 4.32
CA GLY A 141 -12.02 17.27 5.37
C GLY A 141 -12.32 15.78 5.29
N LYS A 142 -12.36 15.18 4.09
CA LYS A 142 -12.47 13.73 3.91
C LYS A 142 -11.15 13.01 4.26
N ALA A 143 -10.01 13.53 3.81
CA ALA A 143 -8.68 12.97 4.05
C ALA A 143 -8.25 12.99 5.54
N THR A 144 -8.82 13.88 6.35
CA THR A 144 -8.58 13.94 7.80
C THR A 144 -9.39 12.91 8.61
N LYS A 145 -10.50 12.38 8.07
CA LYS A 145 -11.31 11.37 8.77
C LYS A 145 -10.53 10.09 9.11
N PRO A 146 -9.75 9.50 8.18
CA PRO A 146 -8.87 8.36 8.49
C PRO A 146 -7.95 8.60 9.68
N PHE A 147 -7.35 9.79 9.79
CA PHE A 147 -6.48 10.13 10.92
C PHE A 147 -7.22 10.11 12.25
N ASN A 148 -8.43 10.68 12.32
CA ASN A 148 -9.23 10.69 13.55
C ASN A 148 -9.65 9.26 13.94
N ALA A 149 -10.13 8.47 12.99
CA ALA A 149 -10.48 7.08 13.23
C ALA A 149 -9.28 6.26 13.71
N PHE A 150 -8.10 6.51 13.16
CA PHE A 150 -6.87 5.86 13.60
C PHE A 150 -6.43 6.32 15.00
N LYS A 151 -6.54 7.61 15.33
CA LYS A 151 -6.31 8.12 16.70
C LYS A 151 -7.24 7.47 17.71
N GLU A 152 -8.53 7.34 17.39
CA GLU A 152 -9.50 6.62 18.23
C GLU A 152 -9.13 5.14 18.39
N TYR A 153 -8.70 4.47 17.33
CA TYR A 153 -8.20 3.09 17.40
C TYR A 153 -7.02 2.96 18.36
N LEU A 154 -6.07 3.90 18.35
CA LEU A 154 -4.92 3.89 19.26
C LEU A 154 -5.33 4.16 20.70
N ALA A 155 -6.18 5.17 20.93
CA ALA A 155 -6.64 5.56 22.26
C ALA A 155 -7.47 4.47 22.97
N ASN A 156 -8.16 3.63 22.19
CA ASN A 156 -8.95 2.50 22.70
C ASN A 156 -8.13 1.21 22.87
N GLY A 157 -6.82 1.24 22.61
CA GLY A 157 -5.91 0.13 22.87
C GLY A 157 -5.33 0.16 24.28
N ASP A 158 -4.96 -1.00 24.80
CA ASP A 158 -3.83 -1.07 25.72
C ASP A 158 -2.56 -0.71 24.94
N GLY A 159 -1.57 -0.07 25.56
CA GLY A 159 -0.34 0.42 24.89
C GLY A 159 0.41 -0.64 24.05
N THR A 160 0.07 -1.91 24.17
CA THR A 160 0.57 -3.03 23.37
C THR A 160 0.31 -2.89 21.86
N ARG A 161 -0.68 -2.10 21.41
CA ARG A 161 -0.97 -1.93 19.97
C ARG A 161 0.17 -1.27 19.18
N VAL A 162 0.88 -0.33 19.80
CA VAL A 162 2.02 0.36 19.17
C VAL A 162 3.28 -0.49 19.30
N GLU A 163 3.47 -1.19 20.43
CA GLU A 163 4.58 -2.13 20.61
C GLU A 163 4.57 -3.22 19.53
N ASN A 164 3.38 -3.79 19.26
CA ASN A 164 3.17 -4.75 18.18
C ASN A 164 3.51 -4.19 16.77
N LEU A 165 3.46 -2.88 16.55
CA LEU A 165 3.89 -2.28 15.28
C LEU A 165 5.42 -2.25 15.18
N LEU A 166 6.10 -1.90 16.27
CA LEU A 166 7.55 -1.83 16.31
C LEU A 166 8.17 -3.22 16.07
N GLU A 167 7.58 -4.27 16.64
CA GLU A 167 8.00 -5.65 16.40
C GLU A 167 7.83 -6.10 14.93
N ARG A 168 6.95 -5.46 14.19
CA ARG A 168 6.70 -5.75 12.76
C ARG A 168 7.63 -5.00 11.82
N PHE A 169 8.52 -4.17 12.38
CA PHE A 169 9.59 -3.54 11.64
C PHE A 169 10.84 -4.42 11.65
N VAL A 170 11.24 -4.88 10.47
CA VAL A 170 12.33 -5.83 10.30
C VAL A 170 13.54 -5.12 9.71
N GLU A 171 14.67 -5.17 10.39
CA GLU A 171 15.90 -4.61 9.87
C GLU A 171 16.70 -5.61 9.04
N GLY A 172 17.49 -5.09 8.10
CA GLY A 172 18.46 -5.87 7.34
C GLY A 172 17.87 -6.82 6.30
N ALA A 173 16.62 -6.59 5.86
CA ALA A 173 16.03 -7.44 4.84
C ALA A 173 16.70 -7.20 3.48
N ASP A 174 17.14 -8.28 2.85
CA ASP A 174 17.68 -8.28 1.49
C ASP A 174 16.57 -8.58 0.50
N ALA A 175 16.22 -7.58 -0.33
CA ALA A 175 15.22 -7.75 -1.39
C ALA A 175 15.60 -8.85 -2.40
N THR A 176 16.87 -9.22 -2.50
CA THR A 176 17.36 -10.27 -3.41
C THR A 176 17.34 -11.67 -2.79
N ASP A 177 17.20 -11.77 -1.46
CA ASP A 177 17.08 -13.03 -0.71
C ASP A 177 16.06 -12.90 0.43
N LEU A 178 14.79 -12.83 0.05
CA LEU A 178 13.65 -12.76 0.96
C LEU A 178 13.52 -14.01 1.82
N ARG A 179 13.92 -15.18 1.31
CA ARG A 179 13.84 -16.44 2.06
C ARG A 179 14.70 -16.38 3.31
N SER A 180 15.97 -15.98 3.17
CA SER A 180 16.88 -15.80 4.31
C SER A 180 16.46 -14.63 5.19
N SER A 181 15.86 -13.58 4.61
CA SER A 181 15.39 -12.39 5.36
C SER A 181 14.16 -12.67 6.25
N PHE A 182 13.41 -13.74 5.96
CA PHE A 182 12.09 -14.02 6.55
C PHE A 182 12.00 -15.35 7.30
N ASP A 183 13.13 -15.88 7.77
CA ASP A 183 13.22 -17.18 8.46
C ASP A 183 12.28 -17.25 9.69
N GLY A 184 11.02 -17.70 9.47
CA GLY A 184 10.03 -17.99 10.53
C GLY A 184 8.70 -17.21 10.60
N LEU A 185 7.94 -17.03 9.50
CA LEU A 185 6.49 -16.61 9.47
C LEU A 185 6.16 -15.11 9.24
N LYS A 186 6.91 -14.40 8.39
CA LYS A 186 6.41 -13.10 7.90
C LYS A 186 5.39 -13.32 6.77
N PRO A 187 4.36 -12.48 6.68
CA PRO A 187 3.35 -12.66 5.65
C PRO A 187 3.91 -12.38 4.27
N THR A 188 3.83 -13.38 3.40
CA THR A 188 4.19 -13.27 2.00
C THR A 188 2.97 -13.08 1.09
N ASN A 189 1.76 -12.93 1.65
CA ASN A 189 0.53 -12.78 0.87
C ASN A 189 0.50 -11.53 -0.01
N ASN A 190 1.11 -10.46 0.49
CA ASN A 190 1.34 -9.22 -0.25
C ASN A 190 2.76 -8.74 0.03
N ILE A 191 3.59 -8.65 -1.00
CA ILE A 191 4.93 -8.08 -0.90
C ILE A 191 4.95 -6.81 -1.73
N TRP A 192 5.30 -5.69 -1.10
CA TRP A 192 5.38 -4.38 -1.75
C TRP A 192 6.83 -3.91 -1.83
N PHE A 193 7.31 -3.57 -3.02
CA PHE A 193 8.61 -2.90 -3.18
C PHE A 193 8.45 -1.56 -3.91
N GLN A 194 8.74 -0.47 -3.21
CA GLN A 194 8.51 0.89 -3.68
C GLN A 194 9.82 1.54 -4.15
N CYS A 195 9.84 2.01 -5.40
CA CYS A 195 10.96 2.67 -6.07
C CYS A 195 12.30 1.94 -5.87
N PRO A 196 12.41 0.67 -6.30
CA PRO A 196 13.62 -0.13 -6.10
C PRO A 196 14.83 0.54 -6.75
N TRP A 197 15.84 0.80 -5.94
CA TRP A 197 17.08 1.41 -6.41
C TRP A 197 18.30 0.72 -5.80
N PRO A 198 19.35 0.45 -6.60
CA PRO A 198 20.61 -0.09 -6.08
C PRO A 198 21.26 0.93 -5.13
N HIS A 199 21.86 0.46 -4.05
CA HIS A 199 22.55 1.35 -3.11
C HIS A 199 24.04 1.45 -3.45
N GLY A 200 24.57 2.67 -3.57
CA GLY A 200 26.01 2.90 -3.73
C GLY A 200 26.67 2.09 -4.86
N ASN A 201 27.65 1.26 -4.50
CA ASN A 201 28.47 0.45 -5.41
C ASN A 201 28.01 -1.02 -5.49
N ASP A 202 26.76 -1.33 -5.19
CA ASP A 202 26.22 -2.70 -5.27
C ASP A 202 26.37 -3.34 -6.67
N GLY A 203 26.76 -2.56 -7.69
CA GLY A 203 27.01 -3.05 -9.06
C GLY A 203 25.74 -3.44 -9.81
N PHE A 204 24.59 -3.44 -9.14
CA PHE A 204 23.29 -3.69 -9.74
C PHE A 204 22.78 -2.46 -10.46
N TYR A 205 22.31 -2.67 -11.68
CA TYR A 205 21.38 -1.74 -12.32
C TYR A 205 19.96 -1.99 -11.77
N PRO A 206 19.07 -0.99 -11.76
CA PRO A 206 17.71 -1.14 -11.26
C PRO A 206 16.94 -2.33 -11.87
N ASP A 207 17.16 -2.64 -13.16
CA ASP A 207 16.56 -3.81 -13.83
C ASP A 207 17.04 -5.15 -13.25
N THR A 208 18.33 -5.26 -12.89
CA THR A 208 18.86 -6.47 -12.26
C THR A 208 18.27 -6.68 -10.87
N LEU A 209 18.19 -5.61 -10.07
CA LEU A 209 17.58 -5.64 -8.75
C LEU A 209 16.12 -6.11 -8.82
N LEU A 210 15.34 -5.54 -9.74
CA LEU A 210 13.94 -5.94 -9.96
C LEU A 210 13.79 -7.43 -10.30
N LYS A 211 14.64 -7.95 -11.19
CA LYS A 211 14.61 -9.37 -11.57
C LYS A 211 14.97 -10.29 -10.40
N TRP A 212 15.99 -9.92 -9.62
CA TRP A 212 16.38 -10.71 -8.45
C TRP A 212 15.29 -10.69 -7.39
N PHE A 213 14.70 -9.52 -7.15
CA PHE A 213 13.57 -9.37 -6.24
C PHE A 213 12.37 -10.23 -6.66
N VAL A 214 11.92 -10.16 -7.92
CA VAL A 214 10.75 -10.93 -8.39
C VAL A 214 10.98 -12.44 -8.27
N ARG A 215 12.21 -12.88 -8.54
CA ARG A 215 12.62 -14.28 -8.35
C ARG A 215 12.54 -14.67 -6.88
N SER A 216 13.12 -13.85 -6.01
CA SER A 216 13.13 -14.10 -4.57
C SER A 216 11.70 -14.14 -3.99
N ALA A 217 10.84 -13.19 -4.39
CA ALA A 217 9.42 -13.20 -4.06
C ALA A 217 8.73 -14.48 -4.54
N ALA A 218 8.99 -14.92 -5.77
CA ALA A 218 8.41 -16.15 -6.32
C ALA A 218 8.77 -17.42 -5.53
N GLU A 219 9.86 -17.43 -4.79
CA GLU A 219 10.30 -18.56 -3.96
C GLU A 219 9.56 -18.64 -2.62
N VAL A 220 9.00 -17.51 -2.15
CA VAL A 220 8.32 -17.41 -0.84
C VAL A 220 6.80 -17.17 -0.93
N GLN A 221 6.30 -16.81 -2.11
CA GLN A 221 4.87 -16.57 -2.37
C GLN A 221 4.17 -17.80 -2.93
N ALA A 222 2.99 -18.09 -2.38
CA ALA A 222 2.09 -19.15 -2.82
C ALA A 222 1.18 -18.67 -3.97
N PRO A 223 0.58 -19.60 -4.74
CA PRO A 223 -0.46 -19.24 -5.71
C PRO A 223 -1.58 -18.38 -5.10
N GLY A 224 -1.93 -17.28 -5.77
CA GLY A 224 -2.91 -16.31 -5.31
C GLY A 224 -2.34 -15.17 -4.46
N ASP A 225 -1.08 -15.25 -4.03
CA ASP A 225 -0.37 -14.13 -3.41
C ASP A 225 -0.07 -13.03 -4.44
N VAL A 226 0.15 -11.82 -3.94
CA VAL A 226 0.28 -10.61 -4.75
C VAL A 226 1.65 -9.97 -4.54
N LEU A 227 2.26 -9.57 -5.64
CA LEU A 227 3.48 -8.77 -5.67
C LEU A 227 3.14 -7.38 -6.20
N ILE A 228 3.53 -6.34 -5.46
CA ILE A 228 3.24 -4.95 -5.74
C ILE A 228 4.56 -4.22 -5.95
N ILE A 229 4.73 -3.57 -7.10
CA ILE A 229 5.94 -2.85 -7.43
C ILE A 229 5.59 -1.43 -7.81
N GLY A 230 5.94 -0.48 -6.93
CA GLY A 230 5.84 0.93 -7.22
C GLY A 230 7.08 1.41 -7.95
N LEU A 231 6.92 2.00 -9.13
CA LEU A 231 8.00 2.53 -9.94
C LEU A 231 7.77 4.02 -10.22
N THR A 232 8.84 4.74 -10.52
CA THR A 232 8.70 6.08 -11.08
C THR A 232 8.65 6.05 -12.60
N THR A 233 7.75 6.84 -13.19
CA THR A 233 7.64 7.02 -14.65
C THR A 233 8.49 8.20 -15.16
N HIS A 234 9.24 8.86 -14.28
CA HIS A 234 10.06 10.02 -14.65
C HIS A 234 11.17 9.60 -15.62
N THR A 235 11.31 10.32 -16.73
CA THR A 235 12.18 9.97 -17.88
C THR A 235 13.64 9.67 -17.49
N ASP A 236 14.20 10.41 -16.54
CA ASP A 236 15.56 10.22 -16.00
C ASP A 236 15.81 8.82 -15.38
N TYR A 237 14.75 8.13 -14.99
CA TYR A 237 14.82 6.86 -14.25
C TYR A 237 14.08 5.72 -14.95
N ALA A 238 12.94 6.00 -15.59
CA ALA A 238 12.05 4.98 -16.16
C ALA A 238 12.77 3.99 -17.10
N HIS A 239 13.65 4.51 -17.97
CA HIS A 239 14.42 3.69 -18.91
C HIS A 239 15.38 2.69 -18.24
N LYS A 240 15.78 2.92 -16.98
CA LYS A 240 16.71 2.06 -16.23
C LYS A 240 16.05 0.82 -15.67
N TYR A 241 14.72 0.81 -15.52
CA TYR A 241 13.97 -0.37 -15.08
C TYR A 241 13.82 -1.43 -16.17
N LYS A 242 13.96 -1.04 -17.46
CA LYS A 242 13.76 -1.93 -18.62
C LYS A 242 12.47 -2.76 -18.51
N LEU A 243 11.34 -2.08 -18.34
CA LEU A 243 10.05 -2.67 -17.97
C LEU A 243 9.65 -3.87 -18.84
N GLU A 244 9.79 -3.81 -20.15
CA GLU A 244 9.46 -4.92 -21.05
C GLU A 244 10.18 -6.22 -20.66
N GLY A 245 11.51 -6.15 -20.50
CA GLY A 245 12.32 -7.30 -20.09
C GLY A 245 12.11 -7.71 -18.62
N PHE A 246 11.59 -6.81 -17.78
CA PHE A 246 11.17 -7.13 -16.42
C PHE A 246 9.83 -7.88 -16.41
N MET A 247 8.83 -7.40 -17.16
CA MET A 247 7.50 -8.02 -17.27
C MET A 247 7.56 -9.46 -17.78
N GLU A 248 8.37 -9.69 -18.82
CA GLU A 248 8.61 -11.05 -19.33
C GLU A 248 9.23 -11.95 -18.25
N TYR A 249 10.19 -11.41 -17.49
CA TYR A 249 10.86 -12.17 -16.43
C TYR A 249 9.91 -12.49 -15.26
N ALA A 250 9.07 -11.54 -14.84
CA ALA A 250 8.03 -11.78 -13.83
C ALA A 250 7.08 -12.92 -14.26
N THR A 251 6.69 -12.93 -15.54
CA THR A 251 5.86 -14.00 -16.12
C THR A 251 6.55 -15.36 -16.03
N ARG A 252 7.85 -15.43 -16.37
CA ARG A 252 8.64 -16.67 -16.23
C ARG A 252 8.76 -17.12 -14.77
N CYS A 253 8.73 -16.20 -13.81
CA CYS A 253 8.65 -16.48 -12.38
C CYS A 253 7.24 -16.89 -11.90
N GLY A 254 6.28 -17.06 -12.81
CA GLY A 254 4.94 -17.55 -12.51
C GLY A 254 3.96 -16.47 -12.06
N TYR A 255 4.23 -15.21 -12.37
CA TYR A 255 3.31 -14.11 -12.10
C TYR A 255 2.45 -13.76 -13.31
N GLU A 256 1.22 -13.35 -13.05
CA GLU A 256 0.38 -12.62 -13.99
C GLU A 256 0.47 -11.15 -13.69
N HIS A 257 0.81 -10.32 -14.67
CA HIS A 257 0.58 -8.88 -14.54
C HIS A 257 -0.93 -8.64 -14.64
N LEU A 258 -1.50 -8.06 -13.59
CA LEU A 258 -2.90 -7.70 -13.60
C LEU A 258 -3.09 -6.33 -14.26
N VAL A 259 -2.27 -5.34 -13.88
CA VAL A 259 -2.64 -3.92 -14.05
C VAL A 259 -1.57 -2.94 -13.54
N GLU A 260 -1.70 -1.70 -14.00
CA GLU A 260 -1.02 -0.50 -13.52
C GLU A 260 -1.99 0.41 -12.74
N ASP A 261 -1.63 0.77 -11.51
CA ASP A 261 -2.42 1.65 -10.64
C ASP A 261 -1.62 2.87 -10.17
N SER A 262 -2.18 4.05 -10.38
CA SER A 262 -1.65 5.32 -9.88
C SER A 262 -2.44 5.85 -8.68
N ASP A 263 -3.62 5.32 -8.40
CA ASP A 263 -4.56 6.01 -7.51
C ASP A 263 -4.35 5.58 -6.06
N PHE A 264 -4.03 4.31 -5.80
CA PHE A 264 -3.81 3.83 -4.43
C PHE A 264 -2.63 4.53 -3.76
N ILE A 265 -1.50 4.65 -4.46
CA ILE A 265 -0.34 5.38 -3.92
C ILE A 265 -0.66 6.87 -3.75
N GLY A 266 -1.51 7.43 -4.61
CA GLY A 266 -2.05 8.79 -4.46
C GLY A 266 -2.78 9.00 -3.13
N GLN A 267 -3.53 8.00 -2.66
CA GLN A 267 -4.20 8.01 -1.36
C GLN A 267 -3.20 7.90 -0.20
N LEU A 268 -2.15 7.09 -0.33
CA LEU A 268 -1.10 7.01 0.68
C LEU A 268 -0.33 8.33 0.79
N LEU A 269 -0.06 8.99 -0.34
CA LEU A 269 0.51 10.35 -0.38
C LEU A 269 -0.42 11.35 0.31
N ASP A 270 -1.74 11.28 0.13
CA ASP A 270 -2.69 12.12 0.86
C ASP A 270 -2.69 11.89 2.37
N LEU A 271 -2.20 10.74 2.81
CA LEU A 271 -2.09 10.39 4.22
C LEU A 271 -0.66 10.56 4.74
N GLY A 272 0.17 11.34 4.05
CA GLY A 272 1.48 11.76 4.52
C GLY A 272 2.61 10.78 4.22
N TYR A 273 2.41 9.80 3.33
CA TYR A 273 3.53 9.01 2.83
C TYR A 273 4.60 9.97 2.28
N LEU A 274 5.84 9.83 2.74
CA LEU A 274 7.01 10.57 2.32
C LEU A 274 8.05 9.59 1.77
N HIS A 275 8.33 9.71 0.48
CA HIS A 275 9.37 8.89 -0.14
C HIS A 275 10.72 9.59 -0.10
N VAL A 276 11.68 8.93 0.54
CA VAL A 276 13.02 9.47 0.75
C VAL A 276 14.01 8.62 -0.03
N GLY A 277 14.79 9.28 -0.88
CA GLY A 277 15.87 8.64 -1.63
C GLY A 277 17.11 8.40 -0.78
N TRP A 278 18.16 7.93 -1.43
CA TRP A 278 19.45 7.68 -0.77
C TRP A 278 19.96 8.92 -0.01
N ARG A 279 20.39 8.71 1.26
CA ARG A 279 20.90 9.75 2.18
C ARG A 279 19.93 10.89 2.52
N GLY A 280 18.63 10.60 2.59
CA GLY A 280 17.67 11.64 2.98
C GLY A 280 17.30 12.59 1.83
N ALA A 281 17.71 12.28 0.59
CA ALA A 281 17.39 13.11 -0.56
C ALA A 281 15.87 13.09 -0.79
N ASP A 282 15.22 14.22 -0.57
CA ASP A 282 13.80 14.38 -0.86
C ASP A 282 13.58 14.34 -2.38
N ILE A 283 13.07 13.21 -2.84
CA ILE A 283 12.60 12.99 -4.22
C ILE A 283 11.06 12.87 -4.25
N HIS A 284 10.39 13.21 -3.15
CA HIS A 284 8.99 13.01 -2.91
C HIS A 284 8.10 13.73 -3.93
N TRP A 285 8.49 14.93 -4.35
CA TRP A 285 7.77 15.72 -5.36
C TRP A 285 7.68 15.01 -6.72
N LYS A 286 8.66 14.15 -7.04
CA LYS A 286 8.64 13.36 -8.29
C LYS A 286 7.59 12.26 -8.24
N LEU A 287 7.24 11.74 -7.05
CA LEU A 287 6.22 10.71 -6.96
C LEU A 287 4.87 11.23 -7.43
N PHE A 288 4.39 12.37 -6.92
CA PHE A 288 3.04 12.88 -7.23
C PHE A 288 2.66 12.87 -8.71
N ASN A 289 3.62 13.10 -9.59
CA ASN A 289 3.39 13.22 -11.03
C ASN A 289 3.92 12.03 -11.83
N TYR A 290 4.78 11.22 -11.22
CA TYR A 290 5.54 10.20 -11.94
C TYR A 290 5.66 8.92 -11.13
N HIS A 291 4.53 8.33 -10.75
CA HIS A 291 4.47 7.01 -10.13
C HIS A 291 3.54 6.08 -10.93
N VAL A 292 3.84 4.79 -10.86
CA VAL A 292 2.97 3.72 -11.32
C VAL A 292 3.15 2.52 -10.40
N THR A 293 2.06 1.86 -10.04
CA THR A 293 2.08 0.64 -9.22
C THR A 293 1.70 -0.54 -10.10
N HIS A 294 2.66 -1.41 -10.36
CA HIS A 294 2.40 -2.66 -11.07
C HIS A 294 1.97 -3.74 -10.07
N VAL A 295 0.82 -4.35 -10.34
CA VAL A 295 0.27 -5.42 -9.49
C VAL A 295 0.37 -6.74 -10.23
N PHE A 296 0.96 -7.72 -9.55
CA PHE A 296 1.12 -9.06 -10.07
C PHE A 296 0.47 -10.08 -9.15
N LYS A 297 -0.14 -11.12 -9.72
CA LYS A 297 -0.69 -12.25 -8.96
C LYS A 297 0.08 -13.53 -9.28
N LYS A 298 0.48 -14.26 -8.25
CA LYS A 298 1.15 -15.56 -8.42
C LYS A 298 0.16 -16.57 -8.98
N LYS A 299 0.46 -17.15 -10.15
CA LYS A 299 -0.37 -18.21 -10.76
C LYS A 299 -0.20 -19.52 -10.01
N SER A 300 -1.26 -20.32 -9.95
CA SER A 300 -1.11 -21.75 -9.69
C SER A 300 -0.35 -22.38 -10.84
N TYR A 301 0.69 -23.16 -10.56
CA TYR A 301 1.19 -24.08 -11.55
C TYR A 301 0.05 -25.05 -11.84
N GLU A 302 -0.61 -24.89 -12.99
CA GLU A 302 -1.33 -26.01 -13.55
C GLU A 302 -0.27 -27.06 -13.83
N THR A 303 -0.19 -28.06 -12.96
CA THR A 303 0.48 -29.30 -13.29
C THR A 303 -0.27 -29.82 -14.50
N LYS A 304 0.19 -29.48 -15.71
CA LYS A 304 -0.19 -30.21 -16.90
C LYS A 304 0.29 -31.63 -16.62
N SER A 305 -0.63 -32.47 -16.16
CA SER A 305 -0.56 -33.92 -16.24
C SER A 305 -0.52 -34.22 -17.74
N ALA A 306 0.66 -34.02 -18.31
CA ALA A 306 1.01 -34.52 -19.62
C ALA A 306 1.68 -35.88 -19.37
N PHE A 307 1.11 -36.89 -20.01
CA PHE A 307 1.56 -38.28 -20.10
C PHE A 307 1.06 -39.23 -19.00
N THR A 308 -0.13 -39.78 -19.23
CA THR A 308 -0.29 -41.25 -19.28
C THR A 308 -0.06 -41.71 -20.71
#